data_AF-A0A925CFJ8-F1
#
_entry.id   AF-A0A925CFJ8-F1
#
_cell.length_a   1.000
_cell.length_b   1.000
_cell.length_c   1.000
_cell.angle_alpha   90.00
_cell.angle_beta   90.00
_cell.angle_gamma   90.00
#
_symmetry.space_group_name_H-M   'P 1'
#
loop_
_entity.id
_entity.type
_entity.pdbx_description
1 polymer ?
#
loop_
_entity_poly.entity_id
_entity_poly.type
_entity_poly.pdbx_seq_one_letter_code
_entity_poly.pdbx_strand_id
1 'polypeptide(L)'
;GTLTNVTGLPPVRRDVGLNTSQAPALAVFAQSALISKGWIDPSTPETNQIFQAMIESVISGKNEPANAVYEARQELDELLK
;
A
#
# COMPACT_ATOMS: atom_id res chain seq x y z
N GLY A 1 3.20 -7.95 25.23
CA GLY A 1 2.45 -8.16 23.99
C GLY A 1 3.41 -8.04 22.83
N THR A 2 3.28 -8.88 21.80
CA THR A 2 4.07 -8.75 20.57
C THR A 2 3.62 -7.50 19.81
N LEU A 3 4.52 -6.85 19.07
CA LEU A 3 4.20 -5.64 18.27
C LEU A 3 2.99 -5.86 17.35
N THR A 4 2.85 -7.07 16.79
CA THR A 4 1.69 -7.50 16.01
C THR A 4 0.36 -7.33 16.75
N ASN A 5 0.30 -7.59 18.06
CA ASN A 5 -0.95 -7.43 18.83
C ASN A 5 -1.33 -5.96 19.04
N VAL A 6 -0.37 -5.05 18.92
CA VAL A 6 -0.60 -3.61 19.09
C VAL A 6 -0.90 -2.93 17.76
N THR A 7 -0.21 -3.32 16.69
CA THR A 7 -0.30 -2.66 15.37
C THR A 7 -1.18 -3.40 14.37
N GLY A 8 -1.49 -4.68 14.61
CA GLY A 8 -2.12 -5.56 13.62
C GLY A 8 -1.21 -5.92 12.45
N LEU A 9 0.06 -5.48 12.46
CA LEU A 9 1.00 -5.71 11.37
C LEU A 9 1.75 -7.04 11.54
N PRO A 10 1.97 -7.79 10.44
CA PRO A 10 2.81 -8.98 10.47
C PRO A 10 4.26 -8.60 10.83
N PRO A 11 5.01 -9.50 11.48
CA PRO A 11 6.39 -9.28 11.85
C PRO A 11 7.24 -9.22 10.58
N VAL A 12 8.22 -8.32 10.61
CA VAL A 12 9.23 -8.19 9.55
C VAL A 12 10.08 -9.45 9.44
N ARG A 13 10.20 -10.22 10.53
CA ARG A 13 10.98 -11.44 10.61
C ARG A 13 10.13 -12.68 10.41
N ARG A 14 10.62 -13.61 9.56
CA ARG A 14 9.94 -14.88 9.26
C ARG A 14 10.02 -15.92 10.38
N ASP A 15 10.99 -15.82 11.28
CA ASP A 15 11.16 -16.74 12.40
C ASP A 15 10.21 -16.48 13.57
N VAL A 16 9.53 -15.32 13.55
CA VAL A 16 8.49 -15.00 14.53
C VAL A 16 7.19 -15.67 14.12
N GLY A 17 6.78 -16.68 14.88
CA GLY A 17 5.52 -17.38 14.67
C GLY A 17 4.32 -16.45 14.88
N LEU A 18 3.40 -16.43 13.92
CA LEU A 18 2.12 -15.73 14.03
C LEU A 18 1.01 -16.74 14.34
N ASN A 19 0.32 -16.56 15.47
CA ASN A 19 -0.89 -17.34 15.73
C ASN A 19 -2.10 -16.63 15.10
N THR A 20 -2.57 -17.15 13.98
CA THR A 20 -3.71 -16.60 13.22
C THR A 20 -5.01 -17.36 13.46
N SER A 21 -5.05 -18.34 14.37
CA SER A 21 -6.19 -19.25 14.54
C SER A 21 -7.48 -18.55 14.94
N GLN A 22 -7.40 -17.39 15.60
CA GLN A 22 -8.57 -16.60 15.99
C GLN A 22 -8.87 -15.44 15.02
N ALA A 23 -8.03 -15.23 14.00
CA ALA A 23 -8.14 -14.11 13.05
C ALA A 23 -7.81 -14.56 11.62
N PRO A 24 -8.76 -15.17 10.89
CA PRO A 24 -8.53 -15.63 9.52
C PRO A 24 -8.07 -14.53 8.56
N ALA A 25 -8.56 -13.31 8.72
CA ALA A 25 -8.11 -12.15 7.93
C ALA A 25 -6.62 -11.84 8.16
N LEU A 26 -6.12 -12.03 9.38
CA LEU A 26 -4.71 -11.84 9.71
C LEU A 26 -3.82 -12.88 9.02
N ALA A 27 -4.32 -14.10 8.82
CA ALA A 27 -3.61 -15.13 8.05
C ALA A 27 -3.41 -14.70 6.60
N VAL A 28 -4.47 -14.22 5.95
CA VAL A 28 -4.40 -13.72 4.56
C VAL A 28 -3.48 -12.51 4.47
N PHE A 29 -3.62 -11.55 5.40
CA PHE A 29 -2.77 -10.36 5.42
C PHE A 29 -1.29 -10.70 5.61
N ALA A 30 -0.96 -11.60 6.54
CA ALA A 30 0.41 -12.05 6.76
C ALA A 30 0.99 -12.77 5.52
N GLN A 31 0.18 -13.58 4.82
CA GLN A 31 0.61 -14.24 3.59
C GLN A 31 0.85 -13.24 2.45
N SER A 32 -0.04 -12.26 2.29
CA SER A 32 0.11 -11.18 1.30
C SER A 32 1.33 -10.32 1.57
N ALA A 33 1.63 -10.03 2.84
CA ALA A 33 2.82 -9.25 3.21
C ALA A 33 4.13 -9.95 2.77
N LEU A 34 4.20 -11.28 2.84
CA LEU A 34 5.38 -12.05 2.43
C LEU A 34 5.68 -12.01 0.92
N ILE A 35 4.65 -11.80 0.09
CA ILE A 35 4.77 -11.74 -1.37
C ILE A 35 4.69 -10.31 -1.92
N SER A 36 4.41 -9.33 -1.06
CA SER A 36 4.33 -7.93 -1.45
C SER A 36 5.70 -7.42 -1.92
N LYS A 37 5.69 -6.64 -3.01
CA LYS A 37 6.88 -5.94 -3.50
C LYS A 37 6.64 -4.45 -3.29
N GLY A 38 7.40 -3.87 -2.37
CA GLY A 38 7.38 -2.44 -2.08
C GLY A 38 8.42 -1.66 -2.89
N TRP A 39 8.27 -0.34 -2.87
CA TRP A 39 9.25 0.63 -3.34
C TRP A 39 9.39 1.72 -2.27
N ILE A 40 10.47 2.49 -2.33
CA ILE A 40 10.70 3.61 -1.39
C ILE A 40 9.71 4.72 -1.75
N ASP A 41 8.80 5.02 -0.82
CA ASP A 41 7.89 6.15 -0.91
C ASP A 41 8.64 7.44 -0.52
N PRO A 42 8.79 8.42 -1.42
CA PRO A 42 9.52 9.65 -1.14
C PRO A 42 8.80 10.51 -0.09
N SER A 43 7.47 10.51 -0.08
CA SER A 43 6.67 11.20 0.91
C SER A 43 5.22 10.71 0.94
N THR A 44 4.84 10.08 2.04
CA THR A 44 3.53 9.43 2.18
C THR A 44 2.32 10.35 2.02
N PRO A 45 2.28 11.58 2.57
CA PRO A 45 1.15 12.48 2.36
C PRO A 45 0.92 12.81 0.87
N GLU A 46 1.99 13.13 0.15
CA GLU A 46 1.99 13.54 -1.24
C GLU A 46 1.66 12.35 -2.15
N THR A 47 2.33 11.22 -1.95
CA THR A 47 2.05 9.98 -2.68
C THR A 47 0.59 9.54 -2.50
N ASN A 48 0.02 9.67 -1.29
CA ASN A 48 -1.40 9.37 -1.05
C ASN A 48 -2.33 10.31 -1.82
N GLN A 49 -2.02 11.61 -1.85
CA GLN A 49 -2.82 12.58 -2.61
C GLN A 49 -2.79 12.28 -4.11
N ILE A 50 -1.63 11.94 -4.67
CA ILE A 50 -1.47 11.58 -6.08
C ILE A 50 -2.32 10.35 -6.42
N PHE A 51 -2.21 9.27 -5.62
CA PHE A 51 -2.98 8.06 -5.85
C PHE A 51 -4.49 8.28 -5.69
N GLN A 52 -4.91 9.07 -4.70
CA GLN A 52 -6.31 9.42 -4.52
C GLN A 52 -6.85 10.17 -5.73
N ALA A 53 -6.15 11.22 -6.18
CA ALA A 53 -6.55 12.01 -7.34
C ALA A 53 -6.65 11.15 -8.62
N MET A 54 -5.69 10.24 -8.83
CA MET A 54 -5.70 9.29 -9.94
C MET A 54 -6.98 8.44 -9.94
N ILE A 55 -7.30 7.81 -8.80
CA ILE A 55 -8.48 6.93 -8.65
C ILE A 55 -9.77 7.72 -8.83
N GLU A 56 -9.88 8.88 -8.18
CA GLU A 56 -11.05 9.75 -8.28
C GLU A 56 -11.27 10.25 -9.70
N SER A 57 -10.21 10.54 -10.45
CA SER A 57 -10.33 10.98 -11.85
C SER A 57 -10.96 9.89 -12.75
N VAL A 58 -10.65 8.62 -12.50
CA VAL A 58 -11.24 7.49 -13.24
C VAL A 58 -12.68 7.25 -12.81
N ILE A 59 -12.96 7.20 -11.51
CA ILE A 59 -14.30 6.94 -10.98
C ILE A 59 -15.30 8.03 -11.37
N SER A 60 -14.86 9.30 -11.37
CA SER A 60 -15.69 10.44 -11.79
C SER A 60 -15.85 10.55 -13.30
N GLY A 61 -15.10 9.78 -14.09
CA GLY A 61 -15.08 9.90 -15.55
C GLY A 61 -14.35 11.15 -16.05
N LYS A 62 -13.56 11.83 -15.20
CA LYS A 62 -12.72 12.96 -15.60
C LYS A 62 -11.66 12.54 -16.61
N ASN A 63 -11.02 11.40 -16.38
CA ASN A 63 -9.96 10.85 -17.23
C ASN A 63 -10.20 9.38 -17.52
N GLU A 64 -9.80 8.95 -18.73
CA GLU A 64 -9.62 7.53 -19.04
C GLU A 64 -8.51 6.92 -18.17
N PRO A 65 -8.59 5.62 -17.80
CA PRO A 65 -7.62 4.98 -16.91
C PRO A 65 -6.16 5.16 -17.33
N ALA A 66 -5.88 5.10 -18.64
CA ALA A 66 -4.52 5.27 -19.15
C ALA A 66 -3.97 6.69 -18.91
N ASN A 67 -4.80 7.71 -19.08
CA ASN A 67 -4.41 9.11 -18.87
C ASN A 67 -4.23 9.41 -17.39
N ALA A 68 -5.13 8.90 -16.53
CA ALA A 68 -5.00 9.04 -15.08
C ALA A 68 -3.68 8.46 -14.56
N VAL A 69 -3.30 7.26 -15.03
CA VAL A 69 -2.02 6.62 -14.66
C VAL A 69 -0.83 7.42 -15.20
N TYR A 70 -0.93 7.97 -16.41
CA TYR A 70 0.14 8.80 -16.99
C TYR A 70 0.37 10.09 -16.20
N GLU A 71 -0.69 10.80 -15.82
CA GLU A 71 -0.63 12.01 -14.99
C GLU A 71 -0.02 11.70 -13.61
N ALA A 72 -0.53 10.68 -12.92
CA ALA A 72 -0.02 10.26 -11.62
C ALA A 72 1.47 9.87 -11.68
N ARG A 73 1.92 9.25 -12.78
CA ARG A 73 3.32 8.92 -13.01
C ARG A 73 4.19 10.18 -13.11
N GLN A 74 3.72 11.23 -13.79
CA GLN A 74 4.45 12.49 -13.89
C GLN A 74 4.59 13.16 -12.51
N GLU A 75 3.51 13.23 -11.75
CA GLU A 75 3.52 13.81 -10.40
C GLU A 75 4.46 13.04 -9.46
N LEU A 76 4.44 11.70 -9.51
CA LEU A 76 5.37 10.86 -8.75
C LEU A 76 6.83 11.08 -9.16
N ASP A 77 7.11 11.27 -10.45
CA ASP A 77 8.47 11.55 -10.94
C ASP A 77 8.97 12.93 -10.49
N GLU A 78 8.09 13.88 -10.20
CA GLU A 78 8.47 15.17 -9.61
C GLU A 78 8.86 15.05 -8.14
N LEU A 79 8.26 14.13 -7.38
CA LEU A 79 8.65 13.86 -5.98
C LEU A 79 10.02 13.19 -5.86
N LEU A 80 10.53 12.60 -6.94
CA LEU A 80 11.80 11.86 -6.96
C LEU A 80 12.98 12.66 -7.51
N LYS A 81 12.75 13.90 -7.96
CA LYS A 81 13.80 14.83 -8.41
C LYS A 81 14.38 15.62 -7.24
#